data_AF-A0A815X423-F1
#
_entry.id   AF-A0A815X423-F1
#
_cell.length_a   1.000
_cell.length_b   1.000
_cell.length_c   1.000
_cell.angle_alpha   90.00
_cell.angle_beta   90.00
_cell.angle_gamma   90.00
#
_symmetry.space_group_name_H-M   'P 1'
#
loop_
_entity.id
_entity.type
_entity.pdbx_description
1 polymer ?
#
loop_
_entity_poly.entity_id
_entity_poly.type
_entity_poly.pdbx_seq_one_letter_code
_entity_poly.pdbx_strand_id
1 'polypeptide(L)'
;ILVDQLREQNFSPLKKALLRTSDLKYRTNKFIFKHLYYVSQHAGLTHMDSSNLAVLWWPNLLQPQFHDLRTAEQICQKAKPLIQTIIDNYSIIFTSDQINEKI
;
A
#
# COMPACT_ATOMS: atom_id res chain seq x y z
N ILE A 1 -8.91 18.83 9.88
CA ILE A 1 -9.99 19.08 8.90
C ILE A 1 -9.42 19.44 7.52
N LEU A 2 -8.88 20.64 7.26
CA LEU A 2 -8.35 21.00 5.92
C LEU A 2 -7.13 20.16 5.51
N VAL A 3 -6.20 19.92 6.43
CA VAL A 3 -4.99 19.10 6.19
C VAL A 3 -5.36 17.65 5.86
N ASP A 4 -6.33 17.09 6.58
CA ASP A 4 -6.80 15.72 6.35
C ASP A 4 -7.54 15.61 5.01
N GLN A 5 -8.35 16.60 4.66
CA GLN A 5 -9.03 16.69 3.35
C GLN A 5 -8.05 16.79 2.18
N LEU A 6 -7.00 17.61 2.31
CA LEU A 6 -5.94 17.71 1.31
C LEU A 6 -5.17 16.38 1.18
N ARG A 7 -4.89 15.72 2.30
CA ARG A 7 -4.23 14.40 2.31
C ARG A 7 -5.12 13.33 1.68
N GLU A 8 -6.44 13.35 1.93
CA GLU A 8 -7.39 12.44 1.28
C GLU A 8 -7.49 12.66 -0.24
N GLN A 9 -7.52 13.91 -0.70
CA GLN A 9 -7.54 14.24 -2.14
C GLN A 9 -6.31 13.68 -2.86
N ASN A 10 -5.14 13.73 -2.22
CA ASN A 10 -3.90 13.19 -2.79
C ASN A 10 -3.95 11.67 -3.03
N PHE A 11 -4.76 10.93 -2.26
CA PHE A 11 -4.90 9.48 -2.41
C PHE A 11 -6.09 9.05 -3.28
N SER A 12 -6.90 9.98 -3.78
CA SER A 12 -8.09 9.68 -4.61
C SER A 12 -7.78 8.80 -5.84
N PRO A 13 -6.72 9.06 -6.64
CA PRO A 13 -6.36 8.20 -7.76
C PRO A 13 -5.99 6.77 -7.33
N LEU A 14 -5.25 6.65 -6.22
CA LEU A 14 -4.82 5.36 -5.68
C LEU A 14 -6.01 4.53 -5.15
N LYS A 15 -6.92 5.16 -4.40
CA LYS A 15 -8.17 4.53 -3.94
C LYS A 15 -8.98 4.00 -5.13
N LYS A 16 -9.17 4.83 -6.16
CA LYS A 16 -9.87 4.42 -7.39
C LYS A 16 -9.17 3.25 -8.11
N ALA A 17 -7.84 3.23 -8.14
CA ALA A 17 -7.09 2.13 -8.73
C ALA A 17 -7.27 0.82 -7.94
N LEU A 18 -7.22 0.88 -6.60
CA LEU A 18 -7.43 -0.27 -5.72
C LEU A 18 -8.86 -0.84 -5.89
N LEU A 19 -9.87 0.02 -5.97
CA LEU A 19 -11.27 -0.39 -6.17
C LEU A 19 -11.56 -1.02 -7.55
N ARG A 20 -10.69 -0.82 -8.54
CA ARG A 20 -10.80 -1.48 -9.86
C ARG A 20 -10.25 -2.91 -9.86
N THR A 21 -9.58 -3.32 -8.78
CA THR A 21 -9.13 -4.71 -8.64
C THR A 21 -10.29 -5.62 -8.26
N SER A 22 -10.17 -6.93 -8.46
CA SER A 22 -11.23 -7.86 -8.03
C SER A 22 -11.43 -7.80 -6.51
N ASP A 23 -12.66 -7.99 -6.04
CA ASP A 23 -13.02 -7.93 -4.61
C ASP A 23 -12.14 -8.82 -3.73
N LEU A 24 -11.77 -10.00 -4.24
CA LEU A 24 -10.84 -10.90 -3.55
C LEU A 24 -9.46 -10.27 -3.40
N LYS A 25 -8.89 -9.71 -4.49
CA LYS A 25 -7.57 -9.06 -4.46
C LYS A 25 -7.59 -7.83 -3.57
N TYR A 26 -8.63 -7.00 -3.66
CA TYR A 26 -8.78 -5.83 -2.81
C TYR A 26 -8.81 -6.20 -1.32
N ARG A 27 -9.64 -7.18 -0.92
CA ARG A 27 -9.74 -7.63 0.48
C ARG A 27 -8.44 -8.24 0.99
N THR A 28 -7.78 -9.07 0.19
CA THR A 28 -6.47 -9.65 0.53
C THR A 28 -5.42 -8.56 0.72
N ASN A 29 -5.33 -7.60 -0.20
CA ASN A 29 -4.40 -6.48 -0.09
C ASN A 29 -4.70 -5.62 1.15
N LYS A 30 -5.98 -5.30 1.40
CA LYS A 30 -6.39 -4.56 2.60
C LYS A 30 -5.94 -5.28 3.88
N PHE A 31 -6.10 -6.60 3.95
CA PHE A 31 -5.67 -7.39 5.11
C PHE A 31 -4.15 -7.38 5.28
N ILE A 32 -3.39 -7.60 4.21
CA ILE A 32 -1.93 -7.58 4.25
C ILE A 32 -1.43 -6.19 4.68
N PHE A 33 -1.90 -5.12 4.03
CA PHE A 33 -1.47 -3.76 4.37
C PHE A 33 -1.86 -3.35 5.79
N LYS A 34 -3.00 -3.84 6.32
CA LYS A 34 -3.37 -3.67 7.73
C LYS A 34 -2.30 -4.26 8.66
N HIS A 35 -1.86 -5.48 8.37
CA HIS A 35 -0.81 -6.13 9.16
C HIS A 35 0.52 -5.37 9.07
N LEU A 36 0.95 -5.00 7.87
CA LEU A 36 2.20 -4.26 7.65
C LEU A 36 2.19 -2.89 8.34
N TYR A 37 1.05 -2.20 8.32
CA TYR A 37 0.86 -0.96 9.07
C TYR A 37 1.08 -1.17 10.57
N TYR A 38 0.48 -2.20 11.18
CA TYR A 38 0.72 -2.46 12.60
C TYR A 38 2.15 -2.86 12.91
N VAL A 39 2.81 -3.65 12.05
CA VAL A 39 4.23 -3.98 12.22
C VAL A 39 5.08 -2.71 12.21
N SER A 40 4.80 -1.77 11.29
CA SER A 40 5.53 -0.50 11.22
C SER A 40 5.32 0.40 12.44
N GLN A 41 4.13 0.35 13.07
CA GLN A 41 3.89 1.06 14.34
C GLN A 41 4.71 0.49 15.52
N HIS A 42 5.20 -0.75 15.41
CA HIS A 42 6.03 -1.41 16.43
C HIS A 42 7.50 -1.52 16.01
N ALA A 43 7.96 -0.67 15.10
CA ALA A 43 9.34 -0.67 14.58
C ALA A 43 10.40 -0.54 15.69
N GLY A 44 10.08 0.07 16.83
CA GLY A 44 10.99 0.12 17.99
C GLY A 44 11.31 -1.24 18.62
N LEU A 45 10.45 -2.24 18.41
CA LEU A 45 10.66 -3.63 18.87
C LEU A 45 11.08 -4.56 17.73
N THR A 46 10.50 -4.36 16.54
CA THR A 46 10.71 -5.27 15.40
C THR A 46 11.87 -4.87 14.51
N HIS A 47 12.33 -3.61 14.60
CA HIS A 47 13.22 -2.97 13.63
C HIS A 47 12.67 -2.94 12.19
N MET A 48 11.35 -3.12 12.05
CA MET A 48 10.65 -3.15 10.76
C MET A 48 9.82 -1.89 10.59
N ASP A 49 10.45 -0.79 10.15
CA ASP A 49 9.72 0.39 9.69
C ASP A 49 9.05 0.16 8.31
N SER A 50 8.25 1.11 7.87
CA SER A 50 7.55 1.01 6.58
C SER A 50 8.49 0.99 5.37
N SER A 51 9.70 1.54 5.48
CA SER A 51 10.69 1.51 4.40
C SER A 51 11.29 0.12 4.24
N ASN A 52 11.65 -0.53 5.35
CA ASN A 52 12.14 -1.91 5.39
C ASN A 52 11.07 -2.87 4.90
N LEU A 53 9.83 -2.72 5.39
CA LEU A 53 8.71 -3.52 4.93
C LEU A 53 8.44 -3.32 3.43
N ALA A 54 8.52 -2.10 2.92
CA ALA A 54 8.31 -1.85 1.50
C ALA A 54 9.34 -2.56 0.61
N VAL A 55 10.62 -2.59 1.01
CA VAL A 55 11.68 -3.33 0.29
C VAL A 55 11.34 -4.82 0.17
N LEU A 56 10.85 -5.43 1.26
CA LEU A 56 10.57 -6.86 1.31
C LEU A 56 9.26 -7.24 0.61
N TRP A 57 8.25 -6.39 0.69
CA TRP A 57 6.90 -6.74 0.26
C TRP A 57 6.57 -6.34 -1.17
N TRP A 58 7.25 -5.33 -1.75
CA TRP A 58 6.93 -4.90 -3.11
C TRP A 58 7.03 -6.00 -4.19
N PRO A 59 8.01 -6.93 -4.17
CA PRO A 59 8.08 -7.99 -5.19
C PRO A 59 6.92 -8.97 -5.06
N ASN A 60 6.54 -9.29 -3.81
CA ASN A 60 5.48 -10.25 -3.49
C ASN A 60 4.08 -9.71 -3.82
N LEU A 61 3.88 -8.39 -3.67
CA LEU A 61 2.59 -7.73 -3.93
C LEU A 61 2.37 -7.39 -5.40
N LEU A 62 3.42 -6.97 -6.12
CA LEU A 62 3.30 -6.50 -7.50
C LEU A 62 3.65 -7.57 -8.54
N GLN A 63 4.39 -8.61 -8.16
CA GLN A 63 4.82 -9.71 -9.04
C GLN A 63 5.34 -9.21 -10.39
N PRO A 64 6.34 -8.32 -10.39
CA PRO A 64 6.84 -7.69 -11.61
C PRO A 64 7.46 -8.73 -12.55
N GLN A 65 7.35 -8.49 -13.86
CA GLN A 65 8.12 -9.20 -14.87
C GLN A 65 9.12 -8.22 -15.48
N PHE A 66 10.39 -8.61 -15.52
CA PHE A 66 11.47 -7.84 -16.13
C PHE A 66 12.48 -8.78 -16.78
N HIS A 67 13.13 -8.30 -17.84
CA HIS A 67 14.02 -9.10 -18.68
C HIS A 67 15.49 -8.69 -18.54
N ASP A 68 15.75 -7.59 -17.84
CA ASP A 68 17.08 -7.04 -17.62
C ASP A 68 17.13 -6.25 -16.29
N LEU A 69 18.34 -6.05 -15.77
CA LEU A 69 18.57 -5.38 -14.49
C LEU A 69 18.14 -3.91 -14.49
N ARG A 70 18.24 -3.21 -15.63
CA ARG A 70 17.86 -1.80 -15.73
C ARG A 70 16.35 -1.64 -15.59
N THR A 71 15.57 -2.50 -16.24
CA THR A 71 14.11 -2.54 -16.10
C THR A 71 13.72 -2.94 -14.68
N ALA A 72 14.41 -3.91 -14.08
CA ALA A 72 14.20 -4.30 -12.68
C ALA A 72 14.39 -3.12 -11.71
N GLU A 73 15.48 -2.37 -11.90
CA GLU A 73 15.81 -1.20 -11.09
C GLU A 73 14.74 -0.10 -11.22
N GLN A 74 14.31 0.21 -12.44
CA GLN A 74 13.27 1.21 -12.69
C GLN A 74 11.92 0.84 -12.04
N ILE A 75 11.55 -0.44 -12.09
CA ILE A 75 10.35 -0.94 -11.40
C ILE A 75 10.54 -0.79 -9.89
N CYS A 76 11.66 -1.24 -9.33
CA CYS A 76 11.97 -1.15 -7.91
C CYS A 76 11.89 0.29 -7.38
N GLN A 77 12.47 1.25 -8.11
CA GLN A 77 12.47 2.68 -7.78
C GLN A 77 11.06 3.28 -7.68
N LYS A 78 10.08 2.74 -8.42
CA LYS A 78 8.67 3.18 -8.34
C LYS A 78 7.86 2.36 -7.34
N ALA A 79 8.11 1.06 -7.28
CA ALA A 79 7.36 0.12 -6.46
C ALA A 79 7.60 0.33 -4.96
N LYS A 80 8.87 0.45 -4.54
CA LYS A 80 9.22 0.67 -3.13
C LYS A 80 8.50 1.88 -2.53
N PRO A 81 8.60 3.11 -3.08
CA PRO A 81 7.94 4.27 -2.47
C PRO A 81 6.41 4.16 -2.52
N LEU A 82 5.83 3.52 -3.55
CA LEU A 82 4.39 3.26 -3.60
C LEU A 82 3.93 2.37 -2.44
N ILE A 83 4.60 1.23 -2.22
CA ILE A 83 4.26 0.30 -1.14
C ILE A 83 4.47 0.96 0.23
N GLN A 84 5.57 1.69 0.41
CA GLN A 84 5.82 2.43 1.65
C GLN A 84 4.71 3.45 1.91
N THR A 85 4.31 4.21 0.90
CA THR A 85 3.23 5.20 0.99
C THR A 85 1.89 4.55 1.37
N ILE A 86 1.58 3.36 0.83
CA ILE A 86 0.37 2.63 1.20
C ILE A 86 0.40 2.17 2.66
N ILE A 87 1.55 1.68 3.14
CA ILE A 87 1.72 1.27 4.54
C ILE A 87 1.54 2.49 5.46
N ASP A 88 2.25 3.59 5.20
CA ASP A 88 2.24 4.79 6.03
C ASP A 88 0.85 5.45 6.11
N ASN A 89 0.06 5.33 5.04
CA ASN A 89 -1.24 5.98 4.92
C ASN A 89 -2.39 4.97 4.91
N TYR A 90 -2.19 3.77 5.46
CA TYR A 90 -3.18 2.68 5.46
C TYR A 90 -4.57 3.15 5.93
N SER A 91 -4.62 3.88 7.05
CA SER A 91 -5.88 4.36 7.62
C SER A 91 -6.63 5.27 6.64
N ILE A 92 -5.93 6.17 5.96
CA ILE A 92 -6.55 7.08 4.99
C ILE A 92 -6.97 6.34 3.73
N ILE A 93 -6.17 5.37 3.26
CA ILE A 93 -6.43 4.66 2.00
C ILE A 93 -7.59 3.66 2.13
N PHE A 94 -7.67 2.91 3.23
CA PHE A 94 -8.58 1.76 3.37
C PHE A 94 -9.73 1.94 4.38
N THR A 95 -9.78 3.04 5.13
CA THR A 95 -10.84 3.29 6.14
C THR A 95 -11.95 4.23 5.64
N SER A 96 -11.75 4.94 4.53
CA SER A 96 -12.80 5.79 3.92
C SER A 96 -13.85 5.01 3.12
N ASP A 97 -13.65 3.72 2.91
CA ASP A 97 -14.65 2.89 2.26
C ASP A 97 -15.72 2.52 3.31
N GLN A 98 -16.79 3.31 3.31
CA GLN A 98 -18.10 2.80 3.68
C GLN A 98 -18.28 1.49 2.92
N ILE A 99 -18.15 0.39 3.66
CA ILE A 99 -18.63 -0.92 3.25
C ILE A 99 -20.13 -0.72 3.04
N ASN A 100 -20.55 -0.34 1.84
CA ASN A 100 -21.87 -0.68 1.39
C ASN A 100 -21.88 -2.20 1.37
N GLU A 101 -22.43 -2.74 2.44
CA GLU A 101 -23.00 -4.07 2.54
C GLU A 101 -23.58 -4.46 1.18
N LYS A 102 -22.82 -5.24 0.42
CA LYS A 102 -23.39 -6.14 -0.56
C LYS A 102 -23.36 -7.52 0.07
N ILE A 103 -24.31 -7.70 0.99
CA ILE A 103 -24.93 -9.00 1.24
C ILE A 103 -26.04 -9.13 0.20
#